data_AF-A0A7C5MJU5-F1
#
_entry.id   AF-A0A7C5MJU5-F1
#
_cell.length_a   1.000
_cell.length_b   1.000
_cell.length_c   1.000
_cell.angle_alpha   90.00
_cell.angle_beta   90.00
_cell.angle_gamma   90.00
#
_symmetry.space_group_name_H-M   'P 1'
#
loop_
_entity.id
_entity.type
_entity.pdbx_description
1 polymer ?
#
loop_
_entity_poly.entity_id
_entity_poly.type
_entity_poly.pdbx_seq_one_letter_code
_entity_poly.pdbx_strand_id
1 'polypeptide(L)' 'KDCDDKNPCTLDQCDPATGLCVHAPKQCADTNPCTVDTCDPASGSCVHEPKDCDDNNPCTTDSCDPATGICKHTPIQGC' A
#
# COMPACT_ATOMS: atom_id res chain seq x y z
N LYS A 1 -13.81 -23.70 16.42
CA LYS A 1 -13.35 -22.46 17.10
C LYS A 1 -13.60 -21.33 16.15
N ASP A 2 -14.12 -20.22 16.64
CA ASP A 2 -14.10 -18.98 15.88
C ASP A 2 -12.67 -18.40 15.98
N CYS A 3 -12.09 -18.03 14.83
CA CYS A 3 -10.75 -17.44 14.74
C CYS A 3 -10.81 -15.96 14.32
N ASP A 4 -12.01 -15.38 14.23
CA ASP A 4 -12.21 -13.98 13.87
C ASP A 4 -11.54 -13.05 14.90
N ASP A 5 -10.50 -12.34 14.47
CA ASP A 5 -9.78 -11.36 15.30
C ASP A 5 -10.40 -9.95 15.23
N LYS A 6 -11.50 -9.81 14.48
CA LYS A 6 -12.25 -8.58 14.19
C LYS A 6 -11.45 -7.53 13.44
N ASN A 7 -10.29 -7.87 12.88
CA ASN A 7 -9.54 -6.99 12.03
C ASN A 7 -9.98 -7.22 10.56
N PRO A 8 -10.65 -6.26 9.92
CA PRO A 8 -11.14 -6.45 8.56
C PRO A 8 -9.99 -6.46 7.51
N CYS A 9 -8.76 -6.18 7.96
CA CYS A 9 -7.52 -6.23 7.19
C CYS A 9 -6.70 -7.50 7.43
N THR A 10 -7.24 -8.51 8.10
CA THR A 10 -6.67 -9.86 8.18
C THR A 10 -7.55 -10.88 7.47
N LEU A 11 -6.93 -12.00 7.11
CA LEU A 11 -7.58 -13.22 6.68
C LEU A 11 -7.38 -14.24 7.80
N ASP A 12 -8.48 -14.56 8.48
CA ASP A 12 -8.46 -15.46 9.62
C ASP A 12 -8.71 -16.89 9.19
N GLN A 13 -7.80 -17.77 9.57
CA GLN A 13 -7.88 -19.19 9.26
C GLN A 13 -7.57 -20.02 10.49
N CYS A 14 -8.36 -21.06 10.71
CA CYS A 14 -8.02 -22.12 11.64
C CYS A 14 -7.16 -23.16 10.91
N ASP A 15 -5.94 -23.42 11.41
CA ASP A 15 -5.13 -24.54 10.95
C ASP A 15 -5.78 -25.86 11.41
N PRO A 16 -6.21 -26.74 10.49
CA PRO A 16 -6.88 -27.99 10.84
C PRO A 16 -5.95 -29.04 11.47
N ALA A 17 -4.63 -28.93 11.25
CA ALA A 17 -3.65 -29.89 11.79
C ALA A 17 -3.27 -29.57 13.24
N THR A 18 -3.13 -28.28 13.57
CA THR A 18 -2.71 -27.83 14.91
C THR A 18 -3.86 -27.28 15.77
N GLY A 19 -4.96 -26.88 15.15
CA GLY A 19 -6.09 -26.22 15.83
C GLY A 19 -5.77 -24.81 16.32
N LEU A 20 -4.71 -24.20 15.80
CA LEU A 20 -4.27 -22.81 16.05
C LEU A 20 -4.89 -21.86 15.03
N CYS A 21 -5.13 -20.61 15.44
CA CYS A 21 -5.59 -19.55 14.53
C CYS A 21 -4.38 -18.85 13.89
N VAL A 22 -4.54 -18.50 12.62
CA VAL A 22 -3.59 -17.73 11.80
C VAL A 22 -4.34 -16.52 11.26
N HIS A 23 -3.79 -15.32 11.48
CA HIS A 23 -4.36 -14.07 10.97
C HIS A 23 -3.34 -13.45 10.02
N ALA A 24 -3.53 -13.64 8.72
CA ALA A 24 -2.59 -13.16 7.72
C ALA A 24 -3.01 -11.76 7.24
N PRO A 25 -2.09 -10.79 7.06
CA PRO A 25 -2.43 -9.51 6.49
C PRO A 25 -3.09 -9.65 5.12
N LYS A 26 -4.24 -8.99 4.93
CA LYS A 26 -4.90 -8.89 3.63
C LYS A 26 -3.94 -8.25 2.62
N GLN A 27 -3.80 -8.88 1.48
CA GLN A 27 -2.95 -8.38 0.40
C GLN A 27 -3.73 -7.30 -0.37
N CYS A 28 -3.26 -6.06 -0.28
CA CYS A 28 -3.84 -4.91 -0.99
C CYS A 28 -2.92 -4.34 -2.08
N ALA A 29 -1.73 -4.92 -2.27
CA ALA A 29 -0.80 -4.45 -3.27
C ALA A 29 -1.45 -4.47 -4.66
N ASP A 30 -1.44 -3.34 -5.36
CA ASP A 30 -1.76 -3.29 -6.78
C ASP A 30 -0.49 -3.50 -7.62
N THR A 31 -0.63 -3.53 -8.94
CA THR A 31 0.52 -3.67 -9.84
C THR A 31 1.20 -2.33 -10.13
N ASN A 32 0.74 -1.23 -9.53
CA ASN A 32 1.21 0.12 -9.78
C ASN A 32 2.31 0.47 -8.75
N PRO A 33 3.57 0.56 -9.17
CA PRO A 33 4.66 0.87 -8.23
C PRO A 33 4.62 2.34 -7.77
N CYS A 34 3.73 3.16 -8.32
CA CYS A 34 3.51 4.56 -7.98
C CYS A 34 2.30 4.80 -7.06
N THR A 35 1.79 3.75 -6.40
CA THR A 35 0.82 3.88 -5.32
C THR A 35 1.41 3.42 -3.99
N VAL A 36 0.78 3.89 -2.92
CA VAL A 36 0.93 3.36 -1.57
C VAL A 36 -0.35 2.59 -1.27
N ASP A 37 -0.22 1.29 -1.17
CA ASP A 37 -1.34 0.38 -1.02
C ASP A 37 -1.54 0.02 0.44
N THR A 38 -2.74 0.28 0.94
CA THR A 38 -3.10 0.05 2.34
C THR A 38 -4.45 -0.61 2.43
N CYS A 39 -4.71 -1.27 3.55
CA CYS A 39 -6.06 -1.70 3.89
C CYS A 39 -6.65 -0.69 4.87
N ASP A 40 -7.83 -0.17 4.57
CA ASP A 40 -8.59 0.70 5.46
C ASP A 40 -9.08 -0.12 6.67
N PRO A 41 -8.60 0.16 7.90
CA PRO A 41 -8.96 -0.60 9.09
C PRO A 41 -10.44 -0.42 9.50
N ALA A 42 -11.14 0.60 8.99
CA ALA A 42 -12.55 0.82 9.27
C ALA A 42 -13.46 0.00 8.35
N SER A 43 -13.13 -0.12 7.07
CA SER A 43 -13.96 -0.80 6.08
C SER A 43 -13.43 -2.16 5.62
N GLY A 44 -12.15 -2.47 5.85
CA GLY A 44 -11.47 -3.64 5.29
C GLY A 44 -11.18 -3.54 3.80
N SER A 45 -11.41 -2.40 3.18
CA SER A 45 -11.22 -2.20 1.74
C SER A 45 -9.77 -1.83 1.45
N CYS A 46 -9.26 -2.26 0.29
CA CYS A 46 -7.96 -1.83 -0.18
C CYS A 46 -8.05 -0.41 -0.76
N VAL A 47 -7.10 0.43 -0.38
CA VAL A 47 -6.93 1.82 -0.81
C VAL A 47 -5.56 1.93 -1.45
N HIS A 48 -5.49 2.55 -2.64
CA HIS A 48 -4.27 2.73 -3.42
C HIS A 48 -4.12 4.22 -3.70
N GLU A 49 -3.31 4.90 -2.90
CA GLU A 49 -3.12 6.35 -3.01
C GLU A 49 -1.87 6.66 -3.85
N PRO A 50 -1.87 7.71 -4.69
CA PRO A 50 -0.66 8.11 -5.40
C PRO A 50 0.50 8.31 -4.44
N LYS A 51 1.66 7.72 -4.75
CA LYS A 51 2.89 7.92 -4.02
C LYS A 51 3.30 9.39 -4.12
N ASP A 52 3.60 9.99 -2.97
CA ASP A 52 4.14 11.34 -2.90
C ASP A 52 5.62 11.33 -3.33
N CYS A 53 5.94 12.15 -4.32
CA CYS A 53 7.28 12.34 -4.85
C CYS A 53 7.74 13.81 -4.74
N ASP A 54 7.04 14.65 -4.00
CA ASP A 54 7.41 16.05 -3.81
C ASP A 54 8.77 16.15 -3.06
N ASP A 55 9.79 16.75 -3.70
CA ASP A 55 11.09 17.00 -3.07
C ASP A 55 11.16 18.35 -2.34
N ASN A 56 10.02 19.05 -2.26
CA ASN A 56 9.85 20.40 -1.72
C ASN A 56 10.67 21.48 -2.45
N ASN A 57 11.17 21.18 -3.66
CA ASN A 57 11.87 22.16 -4.47
C ASN A 57 10.91 22.76 -5.51
N PRO A 58 10.55 24.06 -5.42
CA PRO A 58 9.65 24.67 -6.39
C PRO A 58 10.26 24.77 -7.81
N CYS A 59 11.56 24.50 -7.95
CA CYS A 59 12.29 24.51 -9.22
C CYS A 59 12.39 23.13 -9.89
N THR A 60 11.70 22.11 -9.38
CA THR A 60 11.62 20.78 -9.97
C THR A 60 10.18 20.47 -10.40
N THR A 61 10.07 19.55 -11.34
CA THR A 61 8.81 18.85 -11.64
C THR A 61 8.95 17.43 -11.14
N ASP A 62 8.08 17.06 -10.23
CA ASP A 62 8.12 15.76 -9.56
C ASP A 62 7.15 14.78 -10.22
N SER A 63 7.63 13.56 -10.39
CA SER A 63 6.85 12.48 -10.98
C SER A 63 7.31 11.13 -10.47
N CYS A 64 6.41 10.16 -10.41
CA CYS A 64 6.79 8.78 -10.18
C CYS A 64 6.95 8.04 -11.51
N ASP A 65 8.04 7.27 -11.65
CA ASP A 65 8.24 6.40 -12.81
C ASP A 65 7.30 5.17 -12.75
N PRO A 66 6.36 5.02 -13.69
CA PRO A 66 5.34 3.97 -13.62
C PRO A 66 5.88 2.55 -13.83
N ALA A 67 7.11 2.39 -14.32
CA ALA A 67 7.74 1.09 -14.50
C ALA A 67 8.55 0.65 -13.26
N THR A 68 9.11 1.60 -12.52
CA THR A 68 10.05 1.32 -11.41
C THR A 68 9.55 1.77 -10.04
N GLY A 69 8.59 2.67 -9.97
CA GLY A 69 8.10 3.29 -8.74
C GLY A 69 9.04 4.31 -8.11
N ILE A 70 10.11 4.69 -8.81
CA ILE A 70 11.14 5.62 -8.34
C ILE A 70 10.68 7.04 -8.63
N CYS A 71 10.82 7.94 -7.65
CA CYS A 71 10.56 9.36 -7.83
C CYS A 71 11.63 10.01 -8.71
N LYS A 72 11.18 10.85 -9.64
CA LYS A 72 11.99 11.66 -10.54
C LYS A 72 11.68 13.12 -10.30
N HIS A 73 12.74 13.90 -10.11
CA HIS A 73 12.69 15.35 -9.89
C HIS A 73 13.43 16.01 -11.04
N THR A 74 12.69 16.59 -11.99
CA THR A 74 13.28 17.17 -13.21
C THR A 74 13.38 18.69 -13.07
N PRO A 75 14.58 19.29 -13.14
CA PRO A 75 14.74 20.74 -13.03
C PRO A 75 13.94 21.51 -14.08
N ILE A 76 13.29 22.58 -13.64
CA ILE A 76 12.62 23.55 -14.50
C ILE A 76 13.66 24.57 -14.97
N GLN A 77 13.78 24.74 -16.29
CA GLN A 77 14.73 25.70 -16.85
C GLN A 77 14.31 27.14 -16.51
N GLY A 78 15.23 27.91 -15.93
CA GLY A 78 15.01 29.34 -15.63
C GLY A 78 14.36 29.60 -14.28
N CYS A 79 14.20 28.55 -13.47
CA CYS A 79 14.48 28.64 -12.04
C CYS A 79 16.02 28.74 -11.85
#